data_AF-A0A101SNQ5-F1
#
_entry.id   AF-A0A101SNQ5-F1
#
_cell.length_a   1.000
_cell.length_b   1.000
_cell.length_c   1.000
_cell.angle_alpha   90.00
_cell.angle_beta   90.00
_cell.angle_gamma   90.00
#
_symmetry.space_group_name_H-M   'P 1'
#
loop_
_entity.id
_entity.type
_entity.pdbx_description
1 polymer ?
#
loop_
_entity_poly.entity_id
_entity_poly.type
_entity_poly.pdbx_seq_one_letter_code
_entity_poly.pdbx_strand_id
1 'polypeptide(L)'
;MPRMLDVSDEVRAEIGDEEADRLLAGDNAPGSYDCTSCRTPGDSAHERTSTVLFIGDETAVLAFAHATCLPSQVVQVTEEQLQGAVRSISGDTVDLDPQKVVPEQAVLGVTSGLVLLAGELHPALVVEPTAPIVRPGTTGAGDDFLPLLIEQGFMPLSELSEVPPVQHGWSVLLAMGQLHAVLQPSANGGQPVAWWQAHQPLQVTEGWRAAANKHQQVLMFAAPVGSIGRQPREDLLRDALDKAAANGKLVGAAMPLAGT
;
A
#
# COMPACT_ATOMS: atom_id res chain seq x y z
N MET A 1 -6.34 4.28 -33.85
CA MET A 1 -7.65 3.66 -33.51
C MET A 1 -8.22 4.45 -32.35
N PRO A 2 -9.53 4.77 -32.33
CA PRO A 2 -10.12 5.54 -31.24
C PRO A 2 -9.93 4.82 -29.91
N ARG A 3 -9.54 5.55 -28.85
CA ARG A 3 -9.31 5.00 -27.51
C ARG A 3 -10.60 4.99 -26.71
N MET A 4 -10.74 4.04 -25.80
CA MET A 4 -11.91 3.94 -24.91
C MET A 4 -11.73 4.82 -23.66
N LEU A 5 -11.38 6.09 -23.86
CA LEU A 5 -11.13 7.05 -22.80
C LEU A 5 -12.40 7.79 -22.37
N ASP A 6 -12.51 7.99 -21.06
CA ASP A 6 -13.50 8.84 -20.43
C ASP A 6 -12.80 10.09 -19.87
N VAL A 7 -13.20 11.26 -20.39
CA VAL A 7 -12.71 12.57 -20.00
C VAL A 7 -13.90 13.38 -19.50
N SER A 8 -13.95 13.64 -18.19
CA SER A 8 -15.03 14.43 -17.59
C SER A 8 -14.94 15.90 -17.99
N ASP A 9 -16.07 16.62 -17.87
CA ASP A 9 -16.13 18.07 -18.12
C ASP A 9 -15.14 18.85 -17.26
N GLU A 10 -14.90 18.39 -16.03
CA GLU A 10 -13.94 18.99 -15.10
C GLU A 10 -12.50 18.83 -15.60
N VAL A 11 -12.11 17.63 -16.03
CA VAL A 11 -10.77 17.38 -16.61
C VAL A 11 -10.61 18.15 -17.92
N ARG A 12 -11.64 18.17 -18.77
CA ARG A 12 -11.66 18.92 -20.04
C ARG A 12 -11.50 20.42 -19.82
N ALA A 13 -12.13 20.99 -18.79
CA ALA A 13 -12.00 22.40 -18.46
C ALA A 13 -10.57 22.77 -18.08
N GLU A 14 -9.85 21.89 -17.37
CA GLU A 14 -8.48 22.13 -16.92
C GLU A 14 -7.42 21.94 -18.01
N ILE A 15 -7.53 20.90 -18.85
CA ILE A 15 -6.55 20.64 -19.92
C ILE A 15 -6.87 21.40 -21.22
N GLY A 16 -8.09 21.90 -21.37
CA GLY A 16 -8.60 22.57 -22.56
C GLY A 16 -9.19 21.63 -23.61
N ASP A 17 -10.15 22.13 -24.38
CA ASP A 17 -10.91 21.35 -25.37
C ASP A 17 -10.03 20.73 -26.46
N GLU A 18 -9.02 21.46 -26.95
CA GLU A 18 -8.12 20.95 -27.99
C GLU A 18 -7.27 19.78 -27.49
N GLU A 19 -6.82 19.80 -26.22
CA GLU A 19 -6.04 18.70 -25.65
C GLU A 19 -6.93 17.50 -25.32
N ALA A 20 -8.14 17.75 -24.79
CA ALA A 20 -9.12 16.70 -24.55
C ALA A 20 -9.50 15.97 -25.84
N ASP A 21 -9.69 16.70 -26.95
CA ASP A 21 -10.01 16.11 -28.24
C ASP A 21 -8.83 15.32 -28.83
N ARG A 22 -7.58 15.77 -28.63
CA ARG A 22 -6.36 15.00 -28.98
C ARG A 22 -6.26 13.70 -28.20
N LEU A 23 -6.57 13.70 -26.91
CA LEU A 23 -6.59 12.50 -26.07
C LEU A 23 -7.64 11.50 -26.56
N LEU A 24 -8.86 11.96 -26.82
CA LEU A 24 -9.95 11.13 -27.33
C LEU A 24 -9.67 10.56 -28.73
N ALA A 25 -8.97 11.33 -29.57
CA ALA A 25 -8.49 10.86 -30.88
C ALA A 25 -7.39 9.80 -30.77
N GLY A 26 -6.71 9.73 -29.63
CA GLY A 26 -5.68 8.74 -29.32
C GLY A 26 -4.25 9.19 -29.60
N ASP A 27 -4.03 10.48 -29.87
CA ASP A 27 -2.72 11.03 -30.23
C ASP A 27 -1.77 11.12 -29.03
N ASN A 28 -2.29 11.55 -27.86
CA ASN A 28 -1.55 11.67 -26.60
C ASN A 28 -1.99 10.64 -25.55
N ALA A 29 -2.81 9.67 -25.93
CA ALA A 29 -3.34 8.64 -25.05
C ALA A 29 -2.42 7.41 -25.02
N PRO A 30 -2.01 6.93 -23.83
CA PRO A 30 -1.12 5.78 -23.73
C PRO A 30 -1.78 4.51 -24.27
N GLY A 31 -0.94 3.65 -24.87
CA GLY A 31 -1.26 2.27 -25.23
C GLY A 31 -1.69 1.46 -24.02
N SER A 32 -0.67 0.91 -23.37
CA SER A 32 -0.74 0.35 -22.02
C SER A 32 -0.52 1.44 -20.97
N TYR A 33 -1.11 1.28 -19.80
CA TYR A 33 -0.91 2.14 -18.64
C TYR A 33 -0.97 1.32 -17.35
N ASP A 34 -0.36 1.80 -16.28
CA ASP A 34 -0.61 1.24 -14.95
C ASP A 34 -1.72 2.03 -14.27
N CYS A 35 -2.80 1.34 -13.87
CA CYS A 35 -3.93 2.00 -13.24
C CYS A 35 -3.49 2.75 -11.98
N THR A 36 -3.71 4.06 -11.91
CA THR A 36 -3.23 4.89 -10.77
C THR A 36 -3.80 4.45 -9.41
N SER A 37 -4.97 3.79 -9.42
CA SER A 37 -5.63 3.25 -8.22
C SER A 37 -5.12 1.87 -7.81
N CYS A 38 -5.15 0.88 -8.71
CA CYS A 38 -4.87 -0.52 -8.37
C CYS A 38 -3.51 -1.03 -8.87
N ARG A 39 -2.77 -0.20 -9.62
CA ARG A 39 -1.45 -0.46 -10.22
C ARG A 39 -1.39 -1.72 -11.10
N THR A 40 -2.53 -2.23 -11.52
CA THR A 40 -2.60 -3.33 -12.49
C THR A 40 -2.49 -2.73 -13.90
N PRO A 41 -1.76 -3.38 -14.82
CA PRO A 41 -1.68 -2.94 -16.21
C PRO A 41 -3.07 -2.91 -16.85
N GLY A 42 -3.34 -1.84 -17.59
CA GLY A 42 -4.50 -1.63 -18.41
C GLY A 42 -4.11 -1.27 -19.85
N ASP A 43 -5.08 -1.30 -20.76
CA ASP A 43 -4.89 -0.98 -22.18
C ASP A 43 -6.08 -0.18 -22.74
N SER A 44 -5.86 1.11 -22.98
CA SER A 44 -6.92 2.03 -23.43
C SER A 44 -7.47 1.72 -24.83
N ALA A 45 -6.84 0.80 -25.58
CA ALA A 45 -7.38 0.30 -26.85
C ALA A 45 -8.44 -0.80 -26.66
N HIS A 46 -8.44 -1.51 -25.53
CA HIS A 46 -9.25 -2.71 -25.31
C HIS A 46 -10.24 -2.59 -24.14
N GLU A 47 -10.04 -1.62 -23.24
CA GLU A 47 -10.87 -1.44 -22.04
C GLU A 47 -11.19 0.03 -21.76
N ARG A 48 -12.29 0.25 -21.02
CA ARG A 48 -12.70 1.60 -20.61
C ARG A 48 -11.74 2.15 -19.57
N THR A 49 -11.15 3.30 -19.90
CA THR A 49 -10.13 3.96 -19.08
C THR A 49 -10.60 5.37 -18.73
N SER A 50 -10.53 5.73 -17.46
CA SER A 50 -10.83 7.07 -16.97
C SER A 50 -9.57 7.92 -16.88
N THR A 51 -9.65 9.17 -17.31
CA THR A 51 -8.57 10.16 -17.12
C THR A 51 -8.70 10.83 -15.77
N VAL A 52 -7.63 10.84 -14.99
CA VAL A 52 -7.56 11.49 -13.69
C VAL A 52 -6.48 12.56 -13.76
N LEU A 53 -6.87 13.82 -13.53
CA LEU A 53 -5.93 14.93 -13.51
C LEU A 53 -5.59 15.28 -12.06
N PHE A 54 -4.33 15.12 -11.68
CA PHE A 54 -3.86 15.56 -10.38
C PHE A 54 -3.30 16.98 -10.51
N ILE A 55 -3.76 17.89 -9.67
CA ILE A 55 -3.31 19.30 -9.68
C ILE A 55 -2.67 19.59 -8.32
N GLY A 56 -1.41 20.04 -8.38
CA GLY A 56 -0.69 20.67 -7.28
C GLY A 56 -0.62 22.18 -7.44
N ASP A 57 0.12 22.83 -6.54
CA ASP A 57 0.23 24.29 -6.54
C ASP A 57 0.97 24.83 -7.78
N GLU A 58 1.94 24.06 -8.31
CA GLU A 58 2.75 24.47 -9.46
C GLU A 58 2.63 23.53 -10.66
N THR A 59 2.21 22.28 -10.44
CA THR A 59 2.26 21.23 -11.46
C THR A 59 0.92 20.50 -11.62
N ALA A 60 0.65 19.99 -12.83
CA ALA A 60 -0.52 19.18 -13.12
C ALA A 60 -0.11 17.94 -13.92
N VAL A 61 -0.70 16.79 -13.57
CA VAL A 61 -0.27 15.48 -14.08
C VAL A 61 -1.48 14.68 -14.49
N LEU A 62 -1.52 14.30 -15.75
CA LEU A 62 -2.57 13.46 -16.30
C LEU A 62 -2.20 11.98 -16.11
N ALA A 63 -3.10 11.23 -15.47
CA ALA A 63 -2.95 9.80 -15.23
C ALA A 63 -4.19 9.02 -15.68
N PHE A 64 -4.07 7.70 -15.68
CA PHE A 64 -5.09 6.80 -16.20
C PHE A 64 -5.47 5.74 -15.16
N ALA A 65 -6.75 5.39 -15.12
CA ALA A 65 -7.29 4.36 -14.25
C ALA A 65 -8.30 3.50 -15.01
N HIS A 66 -8.50 2.25 -14.58
CA HIS A 66 -9.68 1.51 -15.02
C HIS A 66 -10.94 2.30 -14.63
N ALA A 67 -11.92 2.37 -15.53
CA ALA A 67 -13.18 3.07 -15.25
C ALA A 67 -13.94 2.51 -14.02
N THR A 68 -13.66 1.27 -13.63
CA THR A 68 -14.22 0.64 -12.42
C THR A 68 -13.43 0.96 -11.14
N CYS A 69 -12.20 1.45 -11.25
CA CYS A 69 -11.35 1.79 -10.10
C CYS A 69 -11.54 3.23 -9.66
N LEU A 70 -11.54 4.17 -10.61
CA LEU A 70 -11.78 5.59 -10.37
C LEU A 70 -12.57 6.19 -11.53
N PRO A 71 -13.51 7.11 -11.27
CA PRO A 71 -14.13 7.91 -12.32
C PRO A 71 -13.13 8.94 -12.87
N SER A 72 -13.45 9.50 -14.05
CA SER A 72 -12.71 10.65 -14.56
C SER A 72 -13.00 11.88 -13.70
N GLN A 73 -11.95 12.51 -13.19
CA GLN A 73 -12.06 13.60 -12.20
C GLN A 73 -10.76 14.39 -12.07
N VAL A 74 -10.86 15.57 -11.47
CA VAL A 74 -9.71 16.36 -11.02
C VAL A 74 -9.48 16.10 -9.52
N VAL A 75 -8.23 15.88 -9.13
CA VAL A 75 -7.84 15.63 -7.74
C VAL A 75 -6.79 16.66 -7.32
N GLN A 76 -7.14 17.48 -6.34
CA GLN A 76 -6.23 18.44 -5.71
C GLN A 76 -5.32 17.70 -4.72
N VAL A 77 -4.01 17.83 -4.88
CA VAL A 77 -3.02 17.21 -3.99
C VAL A 77 -1.91 18.20 -3.67
N THR A 78 -1.14 17.95 -2.61
CA THR A 78 0.01 18.81 -2.33
C THR A 78 1.12 18.60 -3.38
N GLU A 79 1.94 19.61 -3.62
CA GLU A 79 3.07 19.52 -4.56
C GLU A 79 4.01 18.34 -4.21
N GLU A 80 4.22 18.07 -2.92
CA GLU A 80 4.99 16.91 -2.44
C GLU A 80 4.34 15.55 -2.82
N GLN A 81 3.01 15.46 -2.78
CA GLN A 81 2.28 14.26 -3.19
C GLN A 81 2.29 14.08 -4.71
N LEU A 82 2.21 15.19 -5.46
CA LEU A 82 2.24 15.16 -6.92
C LEU A 82 3.59 14.69 -7.45
N GLN A 83 4.69 15.19 -6.90
CA GLN A 83 6.04 14.78 -7.28
C GLN A 83 6.33 13.30 -6.99
N GLY A 84 5.69 12.73 -5.96
CA GLY A 84 5.71 11.29 -5.70
C GLY A 84 4.94 10.47 -6.75
N ALA A 85 3.80 10.98 -7.21
CA ALA A 85 2.99 10.33 -8.24
C ALA A 85 3.66 10.36 -9.63
N VAL A 86 4.24 11.50 -10.04
CA VAL A 86 4.96 11.68 -11.32
C VAL A 86 6.08 10.67 -11.51
N ARG A 87 6.89 10.45 -10.46
CA ARG A 87 8.00 9.48 -10.51
C ARG A 87 7.54 8.05 -10.75
N SER A 88 6.32 7.72 -10.32
CA SER A 88 5.74 6.39 -10.51
C SER A 88 5.00 6.20 -11.84
N ILE A 89 4.78 7.30 -12.59
CA ILE A 89 4.05 7.31 -13.87
C ILE A 89 5.02 7.40 -15.06
N SER A 90 6.16 8.08 -14.93
CA SER A 90 7.12 8.33 -16.02
C SER A 90 8.01 7.14 -16.42
N GLY A 91 7.54 5.91 -16.24
CA GLY A 91 8.21 4.69 -16.72
C GLY A 91 8.14 4.49 -18.23
N ASP A 92 8.42 5.53 -19.03
CA ASP A 92 9.14 5.44 -20.31
C ASP A 92 9.24 6.83 -20.98
N THR A 93 10.48 7.19 -21.33
CA THR A 93 10.93 8.34 -22.17
C THR A 93 10.91 9.75 -21.57
N VAL A 94 12.00 10.12 -20.88
CA VAL A 94 12.88 11.25 -21.26
C VAL A 94 14.21 11.16 -20.48
N ASP A 95 15.33 11.31 -21.21
CA ASP A 95 16.71 11.32 -20.71
C ASP A 95 16.88 12.21 -19.47
N LEU A 96 17.24 11.63 -18.32
CA LEU A 96 17.71 12.37 -17.16
C LEU A 96 18.88 11.65 -16.45
N ASP A 97 19.93 12.45 -16.28
CA ASP A 97 21.19 12.30 -15.55
C ASP A 97 21.18 11.29 -14.36
N PRO A 98 22.15 10.35 -14.24
CA PRO A 98 22.09 9.22 -13.29
C PRO A 98 22.28 9.55 -11.79
N GLN A 99 22.20 10.80 -11.34
CA GLN A 99 22.72 11.19 -10.01
C GLN A 99 21.72 11.74 -8.99
N LYS A 100 20.43 11.40 -9.09
CA LYS A 100 19.49 11.71 -7.99
C LYS A 100 18.42 10.64 -7.78
N VAL A 101 18.85 9.46 -7.36
CA VAL A 101 17.95 8.44 -6.80
C VAL A 101 17.45 8.94 -5.45
N VAL A 102 16.25 9.51 -5.43
CA VAL A 102 15.49 9.73 -4.19
C VAL A 102 14.95 8.36 -3.75
N PRO A 103 15.01 7.97 -2.46
CA PRO A 103 14.55 6.66 -2.04
C PRO A 103 13.06 6.48 -2.37
N GLU A 104 12.71 5.47 -3.16
CA GLU A 104 11.32 5.07 -3.34
C GLU A 104 10.76 4.61 -1.98
N GLN A 105 9.61 5.16 -1.60
CA GLN A 105 8.91 4.71 -0.40
C GLN A 105 8.38 3.30 -0.64
N ALA A 106 8.76 2.37 0.23
CA ALA A 106 8.32 0.98 0.19
C ALA A 106 6.78 0.88 0.18
N VAL A 107 6.23 0.13 -0.78
CA VAL A 107 4.80 -0.19 -0.80
C VAL A 107 4.58 -1.49 -0.04
N LEU A 108 3.70 -1.44 0.97
CA LEU A 108 3.37 -2.58 1.83
C LEU A 108 1.93 -3.04 1.59
N GLY A 109 1.78 -4.31 1.24
CA GLY A 109 0.50 -5.01 1.25
C GLY A 109 0.13 -5.41 2.67
N VAL A 110 -1.13 -5.19 3.04
CA VAL A 110 -1.68 -5.56 4.35
C VAL A 110 -2.90 -6.45 4.16
N THR A 111 -2.88 -7.62 4.79
CA THR A 111 -4.01 -8.56 4.83
C THR A 111 -4.51 -8.67 6.27
N SER A 112 -5.80 -8.42 6.51
CA SER A 112 -6.43 -8.65 7.82
C SER A 112 -7.05 -10.04 7.89
N GLY A 113 -6.83 -10.76 8.98
CA GLY A 113 -7.45 -12.08 9.23
C GLY A 113 -7.44 -12.46 10.70
N LEU A 114 -8.14 -13.52 11.07
CA LEU A 114 -8.04 -14.12 12.40
C LEU A 114 -6.98 -15.22 12.41
N VAL A 115 -6.19 -15.29 13.47
CA VAL A 115 -5.19 -16.35 13.69
C VAL A 115 -5.46 -17.02 15.03
N LEU A 116 -5.53 -18.35 15.03
CA LEU A 116 -5.74 -19.14 16.24
C LEU A 116 -4.42 -19.37 16.98
N LEU A 117 -4.20 -18.76 18.15
CA LEU A 117 -3.01 -19.01 18.98
C LEU A 117 -3.44 -19.54 20.34
N ALA A 118 -2.78 -20.60 20.84
CA ALA A 118 -3.12 -21.23 22.12
C ALA A 118 -4.63 -21.53 22.32
N GLY A 119 -5.36 -21.83 21.24
CA GLY A 119 -6.80 -22.12 21.27
C GLY A 119 -7.71 -20.88 21.27
N GLU A 120 -7.16 -19.67 21.17
CA GLU A 120 -7.92 -18.42 21.07
C GLU A 120 -7.73 -17.74 19.70
N LEU A 121 -8.80 -17.14 19.18
CA LEU A 121 -8.72 -16.33 17.96
C LEU A 121 -8.20 -14.93 18.30
N HIS A 122 -7.16 -14.52 17.58
CA HIS A 122 -6.56 -13.20 17.65
C HIS A 122 -6.74 -12.46 16.32
N PRO A 123 -7.02 -11.15 16.36
CA PRO A 123 -7.01 -10.32 15.16
C PRO A 123 -5.57 -10.14 14.71
N ALA A 124 -5.32 -10.41 13.43
CA ALA A 124 -4.00 -10.29 12.83
C ALA A 124 -4.00 -9.35 11.62
N LEU A 125 -2.88 -8.66 11.44
CA LEU A 125 -2.45 -8.02 10.21
C LEU A 125 -1.21 -8.74 9.70
N VAL A 126 -1.25 -9.18 8.45
CA VAL A 126 -0.10 -9.74 7.77
C VAL A 126 0.42 -8.74 6.76
N VAL A 127 1.68 -8.36 6.91
CA VAL A 127 2.34 -7.32 6.14
C VAL A 127 3.40 -7.96 5.24
N GLU A 128 3.31 -7.69 3.94
CA GLU A 128 4.26 -8.14 2.95
C GLU A 128 4.58 -6.98 1.99
N PRO A 129 5.86 -6.64 1.74
CA PRO A 129 6.20 -5.62 0.79
C PRO A 129 5.91 -6.10 -0.64
N THR A 130 5.64 -5.19 -1.56
CA THR A 130 5.38 -5.55 -2.97
C THR A 130 6.65 -5.83 -3.77
N ALA A 131 7.81 -5.48 -3.23
CA ALA A 131 9.14 -5.71 -3.78
C ALA A 131 10.15 -5.88 -2.63
N PRO A 132 11.34 -6.46 -2.88
CA PRO A 132 12.39 -6.54 -1.86
C PRO A 132 12.73 -5.15 -1.31
N ILE A 133 12.90 -5.03 0.00
CA ILE A 133 13.24 -3.75 0.64
C ILE A 133 14.74 -3.68 0.83
N VAL A 134 15.37 -2.59 0.39
CA VAL A 134 16.80 -2.33 0.64
C VAL A 134 16.96 -1.04 1.41
N ARG A 135 17.98 -0.98 2.28
CA ARG A 135 18.30 0.29 2.95
C ARG A 135 18.69 1.38 1.95
N PRO A 136 18.24 2.62 2.15
CA PRO A 136 18.71 3.74 1.34
C PRO A 136 20.24 3.84 1.33
N GLY A 137 20.83 3.95 0.14
CA GLY A 137 22.29 4.06 -0.03
C GLY A 137 23.03 2.72 -0.12
N THR A 138 22.34 1.57 -0.10
CA THR A 138 22.95 0.28 -0.43
C THR A 138 22.75 -0.05 -1.91
N THR A 139 23.73 -0.73 -2.51
CA THR A 139 23.70 -1.17 -3.93
C THR A 139 23.52 -2.68 -4.09
N GLY A 140 23.26 -3.39 -2.99
CA GLY A 140 23.13 -4.85 -2.98
C GLY A 140 21.73 -5.32 -3.36
N ALA A 141 21.62 -6.50 -3.97
CA ALA A 141 20.36 -7.17 -4.31
C ALA A 141 19.71 -7.89 -3.11
N GLY A 142 19.86 -7.33 -1.90
CA GLY A 142 19.37 -7.93 -0.65
C GLY A 142 17.90 -7.64 -0.38
N ASP A 143 17.36 -8.27 0.68
CA ASP A 143 16.08 -7.89 1.27
C ASP A 143 16.28 -7.65 2.78
N ASP A 144 16.34 -6.37 3.14
CA ASP A 144 16.51 -5.83 4.48
C ASP A 144 15.19 -5.71 5.25
N PHE A 145 14.05 -6.14 4.67
CA PHE A 145 12.73 -5.95 5.31
C PHE A 145 12.65 -6.52 6.73
N LEU A 146 13.03 -7.79 6.91
CA LEU A 146 13.02 -8.41 8.25
C LEU A 146 14.09 -7.82 9.18
N PRO A 147 15.37 -7.66 8.76
CA PRO A 147 16.36 -6.96 9.59
C PRO A 147 15.89 -5.59 10.11
N LEU A 148 15.26 -4.79 9.25
CA LEU A 148 14.73 -3.47 9.62
C LEU A 148 13.64 -3.57 10.70
N LEU A 149 12.72 -4.53 10.58
CA LEU A 149 11.68 -4.72 11.60
C LEU A 149 12.25 -5.27 12.91
N ILE A 150 13.25 -6.15 12.84
CA ILE A 150 13.93 -6.67 14.04
C ILE A 150 14.62 -5.54 14.80
N GLU A 151 15.26 -4.60 14.09
CA GLU A 151 15.84 -3.39 14.70
C GLU A 151 14.79 -2.51 15.39
N GLN A 152 13.55 -2.54 14.91
CA GLN A 152 12.41 -1.87 15.54
C GLN A 152 11.80 -2.66 16.70
N GLY A 153 12.28 -3.87 17.00
CA GLY A 153 11.84 -4.69 18.13
C GLY A 153 10.89 -5.84 17.77
N PHE A 154 10.56 -6.04 16.50
CA PHE A 154 9.76 -7.18 16.08
C PHE A 154 10.52 -8.49 16.32
N MET A 155 9.82 -9.48 16.87
CA MET A 155 10.44 -10.73 17.28
C MET A 155 10.47 -11.73 16.11
N PRO A 156 11.64 -12.32 15.75
CA PRO A 156 11.68 -13.46 14.84
C PRO A 156 10.89 -14.64 15.39
N LEU A 157 10.06 -15.25 14.54
CA LEU A 157 9.21 -16.39 14.91
C LEU A 157 9.62 -17.64 14.14
N SER A 158 9.89 -18.72 14.86
CA SER A 158 10.10 -20.06 14.28
C SER A 158 8.81 -20.87 14.19
N GLU A 159 7.79 -20.51 14.98
CA GLU A 159 6.46 -21.12 15.01
C GLU A 159 5.41 -20.12 15.54
N LEU A 160 4.14 -20.37 15.27
CA LEU A 160 2.99 -19.59 15.76
C LEU A 160 2.25 -20.36 16.87
N SER A 161 2.91 -20.54 18.02
CA SER A 161 2.36 -21.22 19.19
C SER A 161 1.83 -20.24 20.24
N GLU A 162 2.49 -19.09 20.38
CA GLU A 162 2.24 -18.08 21.42
C GLU A 162 2.05 -16.68 20.84
N VAL A 163 1.43 -15.80 21.63
CA VAL A 163 1.27 -14.39 21.29
C VAL A 163 2.64 -13.69 21.38
N PRO A 164 3.11 -13.00 20.32
CA PRO A 164 4.35 -12.25 20.37
C PRO A 164 4.32 -11.13 21.44
N PRO A 165 5.47 -10.69 21.95
CA PRO A 165 5.54 -9.58 22.89
C PRO A 165 4.88 -8.30 22.36
N VAL A 166 4.38 -7.48 23.28
CA VAL A 166 3.82 -6.17 22.96
C VAL A 166 4.93 -5.24 22.49
N GLN A 167 4.77 -4.67 21.30
CA GLN A 167 5.67 -3.69 20.74
C GLN A 167 5.24 -2.28 21.16
N HIS A 168 5.83 -1.78 22.23
CA HIS A 168 5.51 -0.45 22.76
C HIS A 168 5.87 0.67 21.76
N GLY A 169 5.05 1.73 21.75
CA GLY A 169 5.19 2.86 20.83
C GLY A 169 4.59 2.64 19.44
N TRP A 170 4.37 1.38 19.05
CA TRP A 170 3.60 1.01 17.86
C TRP A 170 2.12 0.87 18.20
N SER A 171 1.24 1.12 17.24
CA SER A 171 -0.20 0.91 17.42
C SER A 171 -0.93 0.71 16.11
N VAL A 172 -2.10 0.08 16.17
CA VAL A 172 -3.03 -0.06 15.06
C VAL A 172 -4.16 0.94 15.22
N LEU A 173 -4.30 1.86 14.26
CA LEU A 173 -5.37 2.84 14.25
C LEU A 173 -6.64 2.21 13.68
N LEU A 174 -7.59 1.94 14.58
CA LEU A 174 -8.92 1.46 14.27
C LEU A 174 -9.93 2.53 14.70
N ALA A 175 -10.63 3.13 13.74
CA ALA A 175 -11.62 4.17 14.01
C ALA A 175 -12.89 3.89 13.22
N MET A 176 -14.05 4.09 13.87
CA MET A 176 -15.37 3.80 13.28
C MET A 176 -15.51 2.35 12.77
N GLY A 177 -14.77 1.41 13.37
CA GLY A 177 -14.76 0.00 12.97
C GLY A 177 -14.02 -0.30 11.68
N GLN A 178 -13.25 0.66 11.15
CA GLN A 178 -12.38 0.49 9.98
C GLN A 178 -10.91 0.61 10.38
N LEU A 179 -10.05 -0.09 9.65
CA LEU A 179 -8.59 -0.02 9.80
C LEU A 179 -8.03 1.13 8.96
N HIS A 180 -7.30 2.05 9.60
CA HIS A 180 -6.76 3.24 8.94
C HIS A 180 -5.25 3.18 8.76
N ALA A 181 -4.50 2.78 9.79
CA ALA A 181 -3.04 2.86 9.78
C ALA A 181 -2.38 1.92 10.78
N VAL A 182 -1.10 1.65 10.55
CA VAL A 182 -0.16 1.18 11.56
C VAL A 182 0.75 2.35 11.88
N LEU A 183 0.76 2.76 13.14
CA LEU A 183 1.54 3.89 13.63
C LEU A 183 2.82 3.37 14.29
N GLN A 184 3.92 4.05 14.00
CA GLN A 184 5.22 3.83 14.63
C GLN A 184 5.57 5.02 15.55
N PRO A 185 6.43 4.80 16.55
CA PRO A 185 6.90 5.88 17.40
C PRO A 185 7.68 6.90 16.57
N SER A 186 7.51 8.19 16.89
CA SER A 186 8.33 9.25 16.29
C SER A 186 9.76 9.18 16.83
N ALA A 187 10.75 9.33 15.94
CA ALA A 187 12.17 9.33 16.31
C ALA A 187 12.54 10.38 17.37
N ASN A 188 11.78 11.48 17.45
CA ASN A 188 12.04 12.59 18.38
C ASN A 188 11.06 12.64 19.57
N GLY A 189 10.33 11.56 19.85
CA GLY A 189 9.33 11.53 20.94
C GLY A 189 8.09 12.38 20.69
N GLY A 190 7.85 12.78 19.43
CA GLY A 190 6.63 13.47 19.00
C GLY A 190 5.43 12.54 18.82
N GLN A 191 4.36 13.07 18.21
CA GLN A 191 3.17 12.27 17.89
C GLN A 191 3.55 11.06 17.00
N PRO A 192 2.93 9.89 17.20
CA PRO A 192 3.13 8.74 16.32
C PRO A 192 2.89 9.09 14.86
N VAL A 193 3.70 8.54 13.97
CA VAL A 193 3.59 8.74 12.52
C VAL A 193 3.13 7.45 11.86
N ALA A 194 2.43 7.56 10.73
CA ALA A 194 2.04 6.38 9.99
C ALA A 194 3.27 5.69 9.41
N TRP A 195 3.50 4.44 9.83
CA TRP A 195 4.42 3.52 9.15
C TRP A 195 3.76 2.91 7.92
N TRP A 196 2.46 2.62 8.04
CA TRP A 196 1.59 2.25 6.94
C TRP A 196 0.25 2.96 7.10
N GLN A 197 -0.34 3.40 5.98
CA GLN A 197 -1.65 4.02 5.96
C GLN A 197 -2.46 3.47 4.78
N ALA A 198 -3.72 3.12 5.05
CA ALA A 198 -4.65 2.74 4.02
C ALA A 198 -5.02 3.97 3.18
N HIS A 199 -5.02 3.84 1.86
CA HIS A 199 -5.52 4.91 0.98
C HIS A 199 -7.01 5.22 1.25
N GLN A 200 -7.78 4.19 1.59
CA GLN A 200 -9.15 4.28 2.09
C GLN A 200 -9.29 3.36 3.30
N PRO A 201 -10.01 3.77 4.37
CA PRO A 201 -10.14 2.93 5.56
C PRO A 201 -10.71 1.55 5.24
N LEU A 202 -9.96 0.50 5.60
CA LEU A 202 -10.29 -0.87 5.24
C LEU A 202 -11.39 -1.42 6.16
N GLN A 203 -12.40 -2.04 5.55
CA GLN A 203 -13.41 -2.77 6.29
C GLN A 203 -12.82 -4.09 6.82
N VAL A 204 -12.98 -4.32 8.12
CA VAL A 204 -12.61 -5.57 8.77
C VAL A 204 -13.86 -6.36 9.14
N THR A 205 -13.74 -7.69 9.13
CA THR A 205 -14.84 -8.58 9.49
C THR A 205 -15.30 -8.33 10.93
N GLU A 206 -16.55 -8.68 11.22
CA GLU A 206 -17.10 -8.55 12.58
C GLU A 206 -16.30 -9.38 13.59
N GLY A 207 -15.92 -10.61 13.23
CA GLY A 207 -15.10 -11.49 14.06
C GLY A 207 -13.73 -10.88 14.39
N TRP A 208 -13.06 -10.28 13.38
CA TRP A 208 -11.80 -9.57 13.59
C TRP A 208 -11.96 -8.40 14.57
N ARG A 209 -13.01 -7.59 14.38
CA ARG A 209 -13.30 -6.41 15.22
C ARG A 209 -13.65 -6.81 16.66
N ALA A 210 -14.44 -7.86 16.83
CA ALA A 210 -14.78 -8.40 18.13
C ALA A 210 -13.53 -8.90 18.88
N ALA A 211 -12.64 -9.59 18.18
CA ALA A 211 -11.37 -10.05 18.76
C ALA A 211 -10.45 -8.86 19.11
N ALA A 212 -10.37 -7.82 18.25
CA ALA A 212 -9.60 -6.59 18.52
C ALA A 212 -10.12 -5.86 19.76
N ASN A 213 -11.43 -5.71 19.89
CA ASN A 213 -12.03 -5.10 21.08
C ASN A 213 -11.88 -5.97 22.34
N LYS A 214 -11.94 -7.30 22.23
CA LYS A 214 -11.71 -8.22 23.35
C LYS A 214 -10.28 -8.08 23.88
N HIS A 215 -9.30 -8.13 22.98
CA HIS A 215 -7.89 -8.21 23.34
C HIS A 215 -7.23 -6.84 23.53
N GLN A 216 -7.86 -5.76 23.04
CA GLN A 216 -7.30 -4.40 23.01
C GLN A 216 -5.94 -4.31 22.28
N GLN A 217 -5.69 -5.26 21.38
CA GLN A 217 -4.47 -5.36 20.59
C GLN A 217 -4.72 -6.15 19.31
N VAL A 218 -3.81 -5.99 18.37
CA VAL A 218 -3.76 -6.67 17.08
C VAL A 218 -2.37 -7.27 16.90
N LEU A 219 -2.31 -8.52 16.44
CA LEU A 219 -1.05 -9.15 16.12
C LEU A 219 -0.61 -8.69 14.73
N MET A 220 0.60 -8.18 14.61
CA MET A 220 1.20 -7.91 13.31
C MET A 220 2.24 -8.99 13.01
N PHE A 221 2.08 -9.66 11.88
CA PHE A 221 3.08 -10.56 11.32
C PHE A 221 3.62 -9.95 10.03
N ALA A 222 4.93 -10.05 9.81
CA ALA A 222 5.55 -9.52 8.61
C ALA A 222 6.54 -10.52 8.00
N ALA A 223 6.52 -10.59 6.66
CA ALA A 223 7.33 -11.51 5.88
C ALA A 223 7.86 -10.82 4.60
N PRO A 224 9.00 -11.27 4.03
CA PRO A 224 9.50 -10.79 2.74
C PRO A 224 8.51 -10.99 1.60
N VAL A 225 8.65 -10.21 0.53
CA VAL A 225 7.83 -10.32 -0.68
C VAL A 225 7.72 -11.77 -1.17
N GLY A 226 6.50 -12.21 -1.50
CA GLY A 226 6.22 -13.55 -2.01
C GLY A 226 6.27 -14.68 -0.97
N SER A 227 6.36 -14.36 0.33
CA SER A 227 6.42 -15.39 1.38
C SER A 227 5.04 -15.90 1.80
N ILE A 228 4.05 -15.01 1.88
CA ILE A 228 2.67 -15.31 2.28
C ILE A 228 1.73 -15.20 1.09
N GLY A 229 1.82 -14.10 0.33
CA GLY A 229 0.89 -13.80 -0.77
C GLY A 229 -0.55 -13.55 -0.32
N ARG A 230 -1.49 -13.52 -1.28
CA ARG A 230 -2.92 -13.33 -0.99
C ARG A 230 -3.55 -14.63 -0.53
N GLN A 231 -4.21 -14.60 0.62
CA GLN A 231 -4.85 -15.78 1.21
C GLN A 231 -6.37 -15.58 1.28
N PRO A 232 -7.16 -16.40 0.57
CA PRO A 232 -8.61 -16.20 0.48
C PRO A 232 -9.37 -16.74 1.72
N ARG A 233 -8.70 -17.50 2.58
CA ARG A 233 -9.28 -18.14 3.78
C ARG A 233 -8.31 -18.09 4.95
N GLU A 234 -8.85 -18.07 6.16
CA GLU A 234 -8.09 -17.96 7.41
C GLU A 234 -7.20 -19.18 7.68
N ASP A 235 -7.63 -20.38 7.28
CA ASP A 235 -6.83 -21.59 7.44
C ASP A 235 -5.62 -21.62 6.48
N LEU A 236 -5.81 -21.15 5.23
CA LEU A 236 -4.71 -20.98 4.28
C LEU A 236 -3.74 -19.88 4.71
N LEU A 237 -4.26 -18.80 5.31
CA LEU A 237 -3.45 -17.76 5.93
C LEU A 237 -2.60 -18.34 7.07
N ARG A 238 -3.20 -19.17 7.91
CA ARG A 238 -2.50 -19.85 8.99
C ARG A 238 -1.37 -20.76 8.46
N ASP A 239 -1.66 -21.61 7.49
CA ASP A 239 -0.66 -22.51 6.89
C ASP A 239 0.51 -21.74 6.26
N ALA A 240 0.22 -20.62 5.60
CA ALA A 240 1.25 -19.76 5.01
C ALA A 240 2.15 -19.11 6.07
N LEU A 241 1.57 -18.65 7.18
CA LEU A 241 2.32 -18.10 8.32
C LEU A 241 3.19 -19.17 9.00
N ASP A 242 2.65 -20.38 9.25
CA ASP A 242 3.42 -21.48 9.82
C ASP A 242 4.61 -21.85 8.91
N LYS A 243 4.38 -21.91 7.59
CA LYS A 243 5.45 -22.15 6.62
C LYS A 243 6.50 -21.04 6.62
N ALA A 244 6.09 -19.78 6.68
CA ALA A 244 7.04 -18.66 6.74
C ALA A 244 7.88 -18.70 8.02
N ALA A 245 7.25 -18.96 9.18
CA ALA A 245 7.93 -19.08 10.46
C ALA A 245 8.92 -20.26 10.48
N ALA A 246 8.52 -21.44 10.01
CA ALA A 246 9.40 -22.60 9.93
C ALA A 246 10.62 -22.38 9.02
N ASN A 247 10.51 -21.48 8.04
CA ASN A 247 11.61 -21.08 7.15
C ASN A 247 12.42 -19.87 7.67
N GLY A 248 12.15 -19.39 8.89
CA GLY A 248 12.82 -18.22 9.46
C GLY A 248 12.51 -16.91 8.73
N LYS A 249 11.35 -16.84 8.05
CA LYS A 249 10.92 -15.70 7.22
C LYS A 249 9.76 -14.93 7.84
N LEU A 250 9.56 -15.03 9.16
CA LEU A 250 8.48 -14.37 9.85
C LEU A 250 8.99 -13.62 11.07
N VAL A 251 8.53 -12.38 11.22
CA VAL A 251 8.61 -11.64 12.48
C VAL A 251 7.20 -11.31 12.95
N GLY A 252 7.04 -11.13 14.26
CA GLY A 252 5.76 -10.74 14.83
C GLY A 252 5.86 -9.83 16.04
N ALA A 253 4.77 -9.12 16.29
CA ALA A 253 4.58 -8.26 17.44
C ALA A 253 3.09 -8.16 17.79
N ALA A 254 2.77 -7.96 19.07
CA ALA A 254 1.45 -7.51 19.47
C ALA A 254 1.42 -5.98 19.52
N MET A 255 0.42 -5.36 18.91
CA MET A 255 0.28 -3.90 18.83
C MET A 255 -1.00 -3.44 19.53
N PRO A 256 -0.92 -2.49 20.48
CA PRO A 256 -2.09 -1.85 21.06
C PRO A 256 -2.98 -1.19 20.00
N LEU A 257 -4.28 -1.12 20.29
CA LEU A 257 -5.20 -0.31 19.50
C LEU A 257 -5.07 1.18 19.82
N ALA A 258 -5.23 2.01 18.79
CA ALA A 258 -5.42 3.45 18.89
C ALA A 258 -6.74 3.84 18.22
N GLY A 259 -7.41 4.88 18.73
CA GLY A 259 -8.62 5.45 18.12
C GLY A 259 -9.95 4.75 18.46
N THR A 260 -9.95 3.84 19.45
CA THR A 260 -11.14 3.15 19.97
C THR A 260 -11.91 3.96 20.99
#